data_AF-A0A0B1S8Q2-F1
#
_entry.id   AF-A0A0B1S8Q2-F1
#
_cell.length_a   1.000
_cell.length_b   1.000
_cell.length_c   1.000
_cell.angle_alpha   90.00
_cell.angle_beta   90.00
_cell.angle_gamma   90.00
#
_symmetry.space_group_name_H-M   'P 1'
#
loop_
_entity.id
_entity.type
_entity.pdbx_description
1 polymer ?
#
loop_
_entity_poly.entity_id
_entity_poly.type
_entity_poly.pdbx_seq_one_letter_code
_entity_poly.pdbx_strand_id
1 'polypeptide(L)'
;MKEVMQVLSHEPKDKKGATSSPADAILQRTSIIGQIFSFRDALHVALEQVLLHRLPFLTSSFANLYNTMDDGGKAALGELGAAMGLQGPIDIALSNAVRAQSLQINPDEHYQMSCLLLVAIAISLPRLATIESATYKPSLRASLNNTHCIPLAVNTMAGALFHHHGRGDIHLRMKEFLALASSSVLRAAQEMDGRLDATNNQSALYIMLEQV
;
A
#
# COMPACT_ATOMS: atom_id res chain seq x y z
N MET A 1 -22.42 1.32 -6.58
CA MET A 1 -21.76 0.34 -5.66
C MET A 1 -22.05 -1.10 -6.05
N LYS A 2 -23.32 -1.54 -6.14
CA LYS A 2 -23.66 -2.92 -6.54
C LYS A 2 -23.06 -3.33 -7.90
N GLU A 3 -23.16 -2.47 -8.91
CA GLU A 3 -22.61 -2.76 -10.26
C GLU A 3 -21.08 -2.89 -10.27
N VAL A 4 -20.36 -2.05 -9.54
CA VAL A 4 -18.88 -2.13 -9.42
C VAL A 4 -18.44 -3.41 -8.74
N MET A 5 -19.14 -3.81 -7.67
CA MET A 5 -18.88 -5.08 -6.99
C MET A 5 -19.15 -6.27 -7.94
N GLN A 6 -20.22 -6.18 -8.74
CA GLN A 6 -20.63 -7.25 -9.66
C GLN A 6 -19.65 -7.43 -10.83
N VAL A 7 -19.05 -6.34 -11.32
CA VAL A 7 -18.01 -6.38 -12.36
C VAL A 7 -16.71 -6.98 -11.86
N LEU A 8 -16.36 -6.77 -10.58
CA LEU A 8 -15.11 -7.28 -9.98
C LEU A 8 -15.24 -8.70 -9.41
N SER A 9 -16.46 -9.20 -9.19
CA SER A 9 -16.72 -10.51 -8.59
C SER A 9 -16.88 -11.66 -9.60
N HIS A 10 -16.97 -11.38 -10.90
CA HIS A 10 -17.19 -12.43 -11.90
C HIS A 10 -15.88 -13.18 -12.23
N GLU A 11 -15.83 -14.47 -11.95
CA GLU A 11 -14.80 -15.35 -12.53
C GLU A 11 -15.08 -15.57 -14.02
N PRO A 12 -14.04 -15.55 -14.89
CA PRO A 12 -14.22 -15.78 -16.31
C PRO A 12 -14.56 -17.25 -16.56
N LYS A 13 -15.74 -17.50 -17.14
CA LYS A 13 -16.10 -18.80 -17.72
C LYS A 13 -15.22 -19.05 -18.96
N ASP A 14 -14.31 -20.00 -18.82
CA ASP A 14 -13.57 -20.73 -19.86
C ASP A 14 -13.27 -20.00 -21.18
N LYS A 15 -12.06 -19.44 -21.29
CA LYS A 15 -11.30 -19.39 -22.55
C LYS A 15 -9.80 -19.57 -22.28
N LYS A 16 -9.20 -20.54 -22.97
CA LYS A 16 -7.74 -20.74 -23.10
C LYS A 16 -7.07 -19.41 -23.51
N GLY A 17 -6.32 -18.83 -22.59
CA GLY A 17 -5.70 -17.52 -22.68
C GLY A 17 -5.99 -16.78 -21.38
N ALA A 18 -5.07 -16.83 -20.42
CA ALA A 18 -5.23 -16.27 -19.08
C ALA A 18 -5.41 -14.74 -19.12
N THR A 19 -6.64 -14.28 -19.36
CA THR A 19 -7.04 -12.90 -19.11
C THR A 19 -7.21 -12.75 -17.60
N SER A 20 -6.17 -12.27 -16.91
CA SER A 20 -6.23 -11.89 -15.50
C SER A 20 -7.39 -10.91 -15.29
N SER A 21 -8.24 -11.12 -14.28
CA SER A 21 -9.34 -10.18 -14.01
C SER A 21 -8.78 -8.78 -13.68
N PRO A 22 -9.56 -7.71 -13.80
CA PRO A 22 -9.13 -6.37 -13.40
C PRO A 22 -8.66 -6.30 -11.94
N ALA A 23 -9.30 -7.07 -11.05
CA ALA A 23 -8.91 -7.18 -9.65
C ALA A 23 -7.53 -7.87 -9.48
N ASP A 24 -7.23 -8.91 -10.28
CA ASP A 24 -5.89 -9.54 -10.29
C ASP A 24 -4.83 -8.53 -10.71
N ALA A 25 -5.11 -7.75 -11.77
CA ALA A 25 -4.18 -6.75 -12.27
C ALA A 25 -3.93 -5.63 -11.24
N ILE A 26 -4.96 -5.20 -10.50
CA ILE A 26 -4.83 -4.23 -9.41
C ILE A 26 -3.93 -4.79 -8.32
N LEU A 27 -4.23 -5.98 -7.78
CA LEU A 27 -3.45 -6.60 -6.71
C LEU A 27 -1.99 -6.85 -7.13
N GLN A 28 -1.79 -7.30 -8.37
CA GLN A 28 -0.45 -7.52 -8.92
C GLN A 28 0.34 -6.21 -8.98
N ARG A 29 -0.25 -5.13 -9.51
CA ARG A 29 0.40 -3.82 -9.60
C ARG A 29 0.69 -3.25 -8.21
N THR A 30 -0.26 -3.35 -7.28
CA THR A 30 -0.06 -2.92 -5.89
C THR A 30 1.06 -3.71 -5.21
N SER A 31 1.13 -5.03 -5.43
CA SER A 31 2.24 -5.86 -4.93
C SER A 31 3.59 -5.44 -5.51
N ILE A 32 3.67 -5.18 -6.83
CA ILE A 32 4.90 -4.69 -7.47
C ILE A 32 5.34 -3.34 -6.88
N ILE A 33 4.42 -2.41 -6.71
CA ILE A 33 4.70 -1.11 -6.08
C ILE A 33 5.23 -1.31 -4.65
N GLY A 34 4.59 -2.21 -3.88
CA GLY A 34 5.04 -2.55 -2.54
C GLY A 34 6.44 -3.16 -2.48
N GLN A 35 6.81 -3.98 -3.46
CA GLN A 35 8.16 -4.55 -3.57
C GLN A 35 9.19 -3.46 -3.83
N ILE A 36 8.88 -2.49 -4.70
CA ILE A 36 9.75 -1.33 -4.95
C ILE A 36 9.96 -0.51 -3.67
N PHE A 37 8.89 -0.26 -2.91
CA PHE A 37 9.01 0.44 -1.63
C PHE A 37 9.77 -0.37 -0.58
N SER A 38 9.58 -1.69 -0.52
CA SER A 38 10.32 -2.57 0.39
C SER A 38 11.82 -2.51 0.09
N PHE A 39 12.20 -2.48 -1.19
CA PHE A 39 13.58 -2.31 -1.61
C PHE A 39 14.12 -0.91 -1.26
N ARG A 40 13.36 0.15 -1.54
CA ARG A 40 13.70 1.53 -1.13
C ARG A 40 13.96 1.61 0.37
N ASP A 41 13.10 0.99 1.17
CA ASP A 41 13.20 1.01 2.63
C ASP A 41 14.45 0.30 3.13
N ALA A 42 14.81 -0.84 2.52
CA ALA A 42 16.09 -1.49 2.79
C ALA A 42 17.29 -0.61 2.44
N LEU A 43 17.22 0.16 1.34
CA LEU A 43 18.26 1.13 0.98
C LEU A 43 18.34 2.29 1.97
N HIS A 44 17.22 2.82 2.45
CA HIS A 44 17.20 3.88 3.46
C HIS A 44 17.82 3.42 4.77
N VAL A 45 17.47 2.21 5.25
CA VAL A 45 18.10 1.63 6.45
C VAL A 45 19.60 1.48 6.25
N ALA A 46 20.05 0.95 5.11
CA ALA A 46 21.48 0.82 4.82
C ALA A 46 22.19 2.18 4.76
N LEU A 47 21.57 3.19 4.13
CA LEU A 47 22.09 4.55 4.05
C LEU A 47 22.22 5.19 5.43
N GLU A 48 21.18 5.09 6.27
CA GLU A 48 21.19 5.60 7.64
C GLU A 48 22.38 5.01 8.43
N GLN A 49 22.60 3.70 8.36
CA GLN A 49 23.73 3.05 9.03
C GLN A 49 25.10 3.56 8.55
N VAL A 50 25.26 3.77 7.24
CA VAL A 50 26.48 4.34 6.68
C VAL A 50 26.68 5.77 7.17
N LEU A 51 25.62 6.59 7.19
CA LEU A 51 25.68 7.99 7.64
C LEU A 51 25.93 8.10 9.14
N LEU A 52 25.34 7.25 9.96
CA LEU A 52 25.61 7.17 11.40
C LEU A 52 27.10 6.90 11.67
N HIS A 53 27.72 6.02 10.87
CA HIS A 53 29.13 5.71 11.01
C HIS A 53 30.05 6.83 10.47
N ARG A 54 29.71 7.42 9.32
CA ARG A 54 30.60 8.35 8.60
C ARG A 54 30.41 9.81 8.98
N LEU A 55 29.19 10.20 9.37
CA LEU A 55 28.80 11.58 9.67
C LEU A 55 27.96 11.65 10.97
N PRO A 56 28.45 11.09 12.10
CA PRO A 56 27.65 10.91 13.32
C PRO A 56 27.08 12.23 13.89
N PHE A 57 27.84 13.33 13.83
CA PHE A 57 27.38 14.63 14.30
C PHE A 57 26.24 15.18 13.44
N LEU A 58 26.37 15.13 12.12
CA LEU A 58 25.33 15.60 11.20
C LEU A 58 24.05 14.78 11.38
N THR A 59 24.17 13.45 11.41
CA THR A 59 23.02 12.56 11.60
C THR A 59 22.35 12.79 12.94
N SER A 60 23.11 12.95 14.03
CA SER A 60 22.55 13.21 15.36
C SER A 60 21.87 14.58 15.45
N SER A 61 22.50 15.63 14.91
CA SER A 61 21.90 16.98 14.88
C SER A 61 20.63 17.02 14.06
N PHE A 62 20.63 16.37 12.89
CA PHE A 62 19.44 16.28 12.05
C PHE A 62 18.34 15.45 12.71
N ALA A 63 18.65 14.29 13.28
CA ALA A 63 17.68 13.46 13.98
C ALA A 63 17.05 14.22 15.17
N ASN A 64 17.83 14.98 15.93
CA ASN A 64 17.31 15.80 17.02
C ASN A 64 16.34 16.88 16.51
N LEU A 65 16.69 17.57 15.42
CA LEU A 65 15.79 18.52 14.78
C LEU A 65 14.50 17.84 14.28
N TYR A 66 14.65 16.77 13.51
CA TYR A 66 13.55 16.05 12.85
C TYR A 66 12.54 15.47 13.85
N ASN A 67 13.03 14.93 14.97
CA ASN A 67 12.18 14.35 16.01
C ASN A 67 11.38 15.38 16.80
N THR A 68 11.79 16.66 16.81
CA THR A 68 11.05 17.75 17.46
C THR A 68 9.94 18.34 16.59
N MET A 69 9.89 17.99 15.31
CA MET A 69 8.91 18.50 14.37
C MET A 69 7.60 17.72 14.40
N ASP A 70 6.51 18.42 14.09
CA ASP A 70 5.23 17.81 13.73
C ASP A 70 5.28 17.22 12.32
N ASP A 71 4.20 16.57 11.90
CA ASP A 71 4.13 15.92 10.58
C ASP A 71 4.27 16.94 9.43
N GLY A 72 3.81 18.18 9.63
CA GLY A 72 3.98 19.27 8.69
C GLY A 72 5.46 19.65 8.49
N GLY A 73 6.20 19.84 9.57
CA GLY A 73 7.64 20.11 9.53
C GLY A 73 8.43 18.94 8.96
N LYS A 74 8.07 17.71 9.32
CA LYS A 74 8.69 16.49 8.76
C LYS A 74 8.46 16.34 7.27
N ALA A 75 7.27 16.69 6.77
CA ALA A 75 6.97 16.70 5.35
C ALA A 75 7.77 17.79 4.60
N ALA A 76 7.89 19.00 5.20
CA ALA A 76 8.70 20.08 4.62
C ALA A 76 10.18 19.71 4.48
N LEU A 77 10.71 18.90 5.40
CA LEU A 77 12.07 18.34 5.33
C LEU A 77 12.14 16.96 4.68
N GLY A 78 11.09 16.48 4.00
CA GLY A 78 11.02 15.08 3.56
C GLY A 78 12.14 14.67 2.60
N GLU A 79 12.57 15.55 1.68
CA GLU A 79 13.70 15.25 0.78
C GLU A 79 15.03 15.15 1.54
N LEU A 80 15.26 16.04 2.51
CA LEU A 80 16.43 15.98 3.37
C LEU A 80 16.38 14.75 4.28
N GLY A 81 15.20 14.42 4.81
CA GLY A 81 14.96 13.21 5.59
C GLY A 81 15.34 11.95 4.81
N ALA A 82 14.86 11.82 3.58
CA ALA A 82 15.20 10.71 2.69
C ALA A 82 16.71 10.65 2.38
N ALA A 83 17.36 11.80 2.15
CA ALA A 83 18.81 11.86 1.95
C ALA A 83 19.62 11.44 3.19
N MET A 84 19.02 11.55 4.38
CA MET A 84 19.59 11.08 5.65
C MET A 84 19.21 9.63 5.98
N GLY A 85 18.52 8.93 5.07
CA GLY A 85 18.04 7.57 5.30
C GLY A 85 16.84 7.46 6.24
N LEU A 86 16.22 8.58 6.61
CA LEU A 86 15.04 8.58 7.48
C LEU A 86 13.76 8.34 6.66
N GLN A 87 12.87 7.51 7.21
CA GLN A 87 11.53 7.33 6.69
C GLN A 87 10.58 8.36 7.31
N GLY A 88 10.12 9.29 6.48
CA GLY A 88 9.14 10.29 6.90
C GLY A 88 7.69 9.79 6.82
N PRO A 89 6.73 10.55 7.39
CA PRO A 89 5.32 10.21 7.33
C PRO A 89 4.75 10.24 5.91
N ILE A 90 5.39 11.00 5.01
CA ILE A 90 5.01 11.14 3.61
C ILE A 90 6.28 10.99 2.76
N ASP A 91 6.21 10.16 1.73
CA ASP A 91 7.24 10.10 0.70
C ASP A 91 7.07 11.29 -0.27
N ILE A 92 7.89 12.33 -0.06
CA ILE A 92 7.87 13.56 -0.87
C ILE A 92 8.36 13.30 -2.29
N ALA A 93 9.33 12.40 -2.49
CA ALA A 93 9.81 12.07 -3.82
C ALA A 93 8.69 11.41 -4.65
N LEU A 94 7.93 10.50 -4.04
CA LEU A 94 6.74 9.91 -4.66
C LEU A 94 5.65 10.96 -4.91
N SER A 95 5.36 11.84 -3.92
CA SER A 95 4.38 12.92 -4.10
C SER A 95 4.74 13.85 -5.26
N ASN A 96 6.03 14.18 -5.42
CA ASN A 96 6.53 14.99 -6.52
C ASN A 96 6.43 14.25 -7.86
N ALA A 97 6.72 12.95 -7.89
CA ALA A 97 6.56 12.13 -9.09
C ALA A 97 5.10 12.02 -9.53
N VAL A 98 4.16 11.83 -8.59
CA VAL A 98 2.72 11.86 -8.85
C VAL A 98 2.31 13.21 -9.42
N ARG A 99 2.72 14.32 -8.79
CA ARG A 99 2.43 15.68 -9.26
C ARG A 99 2.91 15.90 -10.70
N ALA A 100 4.09 15.40 -11.05
CA ALA A 100 4.63 15.52 -12.40
C ALA A 100 3.80 14.75 -13.44
N GLN A 101 3.15 13.66 -13.04
CA GLN A 101 2.30 12.85 -13.91
C GLN A 101 0.83 13.33 -13.97
N SER A 102 0.39 14.13 -13.00
CA SER A 102 -0.99 14.62 -12.90
C SER A 102 -1.23 16.03 -13.45
N LEU A 103 -0.21 16.67 -14.08
CA LEU A 103 -0.26 18.07 -14.53
C LEU A 103 -1.44 18.42 -15.47
N GLN A 104 -1.92 17.46 -16.26
CA GLN A 104 -2.99 17.67 -17.24
C GLN A 104 -4.35 17.15 -16.76
N ILE A 105 -4.43 16.60 -15.55
CA ILE A 105 -5.65 16.01 -15.00
C ILE A 105 -6.32 17.05 -14.12
N ASN A 106 -7.66 17.14 -14.19
CA ASN A 106 -8.41 18.00 -13.28
C ASN A 106 -8.14 17.57 -11.81
N PRO A 107 -7.81 18.49 -10.89
CA PRO A 107 -7.49 18.13 -9.51
C PRO A 107 -8.59 17.36 -8.77
N ASP A 108 -9.86 17.70 -8.98
CA ASP A 108 -11.00 17.02 -8.36
C ASP A 108 -11.20 15.62 -8.94
N GLU A 109 -11.01 15.47 -10.25
CA GLU A 109 -11.05 14.17 -10.93
C GLU A 109 -9.89 13.28 -10.44
N HIS A 110 -8.68 13.83 -10.33
CA HIS A 110 -7.52 13.11 -9.81
C HIS A 110 -7.73 12.66 -8.35
N TYR A 111 -8.36 13.50 -7.53
CA TYR A 111 -8.73 13.15 -6.16
C TYR A 111 -9.76 12.02 -6.12
N GLN A 112 -10.81 12.10 -6.93
CA GLN A 112 -11.81 11.05 -7.04
C GLN A 112 -11.18 9.71 -7.49
N MET A 113 -10.28 9.73 -8.47
CA MET A 113 -9.53 8.54 -8.90
C MET A 113 -8.66 7.97 -7.78
N SER A 114 -8.03 8.82 -6.97
CA SER A 114 -7.22 8.40 -5.81
C SER A 114 -8.07 7.68 -4.75
N CYS A 115 -9.25 8.20 -4.45
CA CYS A 115 -10.22 7.55 -3.56
C CYS A 115 -10.71 6.20 -4.12
N LEU A 116 -11.06 6.17 -5.40
CA LEU A 116 -11.54 4.95 -6.07
C LEU A 116 -10.46 3.88 -6.15
N LEU A 117 -9.18 4.26 -6.27
CA LEU A 117 -8.06 3.32 -6.23
C LEU A 117 -7.98 2.59 -4.89
N LEU A 118 -8.08 3.30 -3.76
CA LEU A 118 -8.12 2.67 -2.44
C LEU A 118 -9.33 1.73 -2.29
N VAL A 119 -10.50 2.17 -2.74
CA VAL A 119 -11.72 1.32 -2.74
C VAL A 119 -11.49 0.05 -3.57
N ALA A 120 -10.91 0.18 -4.77
CA ALA A 120 -10.67 -0.93 -5.67
C ALA A 120 -9.66 -1.94 -5.11
N ILE A 121 -8.61 -1.47 -4.42
CA ILE A 121 -7.67 -2.34 -3.72
C ILE A 121 -8.39 -3.08 -2.58
N ALA A 122 -9.12 -2.36 -1.71
CA ALA A 122 -9.79 -2.92 -0.54
C ALA A 122 -10.75 -4.07 -0.90
N ILE A 123 -11.60 -3.88 -1.93
CA ILE A 123 -12.56 -4.91 -2.37
C ILE A 123 -11.91 -6.06 -3.15
N SER A 124 -10.68 -5.88 -3.63
CA SER A 124 -9.93 -6.92 -4.33
C SER A 124 -9.20 -7.87 -3.38
N LEU A 125 -8.81 -7.40 -2.17
CA LEU A 125 -8.03 -8.19 -1.20
C LEU A 125 -8.56 -9.61 -0.96
N PRO A 126 -9.88 -9.85 -0.80
CA PRO A 126 -10.39 -11.20 -0.54
C PRO A 126 -9.99 -12.25 -1.58
N ARG A 127 -9.70 -11.83 -2.82
CA ARG A 127 -9.26 -12.74 -3.89
C ARG A 127 -7.89 -13.37 -3.62
N LEU A 128 -7.09 -12.79 -2.72
CA LEU A 128 -5.83 -13.41 -2.29
C LEU A 128 -6.06 -14.68 -1.45
N ALA A 129 -7.24 -14.84 -0.83
CA ALA A 129 -7.55 -16.04 -0.04
C ALA A 129 -7.47 -17.31 -0.90
N THR A 130 -7.84 -17.24 -2.18
CA THR A 130 -7.90 -18.39 -3.10
C THR A 130 -6.57 -18.68 -3.79
N ILE A 131 -5.57 -17.82 -3.63
CA ILE A 131 -4.26 -17.94 -4.31
C ILE A 131 -3.27 -18.61 -3.38
N GLU A 132 -2.85 -19.84 -3.70
CA GLU A 132 -1.92 -20.63 -2.87
C GLU A 132 -0.58 -19.90 -2.63
N SER A 133 -0.03 -19.22 -3.64
CA SER A 133 1.23 -18.49 -3.51
C SER A 133 1.14 -17.25 -2.60
N ALA A 134 -0.07 -16.81 -2.24
CA ALA A 134 -0.33 -15.72 -1.30
C ALA A 134 -0.28 -16.15 0.17
N THR A 135 -0.13 -17.46 0.44
CA THR A 135 0.01 -18.00 1.80
C THR A 135 1.17 -17.32 2.52
N TYR A 136 0.92 -16.82 3.73
CA TYR A 136 1.96 -16.26 4.59
C TYR A 136 2.81 -17.38 5.18
N LYS A 137 4.14 -17.28 5.02
CA LYS A 137 5.12 -18.20 5.61
C LYS A 137 5.77 -17.54 6.83
N PRO A 138 5.47 -17.99 8.07
CA PRO A 138 6.02 -17.39 9.28
C PRO A 138 7.55 -17.38 9.33
N SER A 139 8.19 -18.41 8.79
CA SER A 139 9.67 -18.50 8.74
C SER A 139 10.32 -17.43 7.87
N LEU A 140 9.60 -16.95 6.84
CA LEU A 140 10.07 -15.88 5.96
C LEU A 140 9.49 -14.52 6.33
N ARG A 141 8.50 -14.50 7.23
CA ARG A 141 7.61 -13.35 7.48
C ARG A 141 7.02 -12.75 6.20
N ALA A 142 6.79 -13.61 5.20
CA ALA A 142 6.50 -13.21 3.83
C ALA A 142 5.62 -14.25 3.12
N SER A 143 4.96 -13.81 2.05
CA SER A 143 4.31 -14.67 1.05
C SER A 143 5.21 -14.85 -0.17
N LEU A 144 5.10 -15.99 -0.86
CA LEU A 144 5.96 -16.32 -2.01
C LEU A 144 5.73 -15.41 -3.23
N ASN A 145 4.51 -14.89 -3.38
CA ASN A 145 4.14 -13.96 -4.45
C ASN A 145 4.20 -12.48 -4.02
N ASN A 146 4.86 -12.19 -2.90
CA ASN A 146 5.07 -10.85 -2.38
C ASN A 146 3.81 -10.03 -2.05
N THR A 147 2.65 -10.67 -1.89
CA THR A 147 1.41 -9.99 -1.45
C THR A 147 1.52 -9.32 -0.07
N HIS A 148 2.43 -9.79 0.78
CA HIS A 148 2.78 -9.14 2.05
C HIS A 148 3.34 -7.71 1.87
N CYS A 149 3.71 -7.29 0.65
CA CYS A 149 4.12 -5.92 0.36
C CYS A 149 2.95 -4.96 0.09
N ILE A 150 1.72 -5.47 -0.10
CA ILE A 150 0.53 -4.65 -0.39
C ILE A 150 0.25 -3.60 0.71
N PRO A 151 0.33 -3.92 2.02
CA PRO A 151 0.13 -2.94 3.07
C PRO A 151 1.06 -1.73 2.97
N LEU A 152 2.35 -1.98 2.75
CA LEU A 152 3.35 -0.93 2.55
C LEU A 152 3.04 -0.07 1.31
N ALA A 153 2.60 -0.70 0.22
CA ALA A 153 2.17 -0.01 -0.99
C ALA A 153 1.01 0.94 -0.70
N VAL A 154 -0.04 0.43 -0.05
CA VAL A 154 -1.25 1.21 0.25
C VAL A 154 -0.92 2.40 1.13
N ASN A 155 -0.21 2.20 2.24
CA ASN A 155 0.12 3.28 3.18
C ASN A 155 0.97 4.37 2.49
N THR A 156 2.02 3.97 1.78
CA THR A 156 2.92 4.91 1.09
C THR A 156 2.21 5.66 -0.03
N MET A 157 1.42 4.96 -0.86
CA MET A 157 0.66 5.57 -1.95
C MET A 157 -0.40 6.53 -1.42
N ALA A 158 -1.17 6.14 -0.40
CA ALA A 158 -2.19 7.00 0.19
C ALA A 158 -1.57 8.28 0.76
N GLY A 159 -0.46 8.16 1.50
CA GLY A 159 0.30 9.29 2.00
C GLY A 159 0.69 10.27 0.89
N ALA A 160 1.30 9.79 -0.20
CA ALA A 160 1.72 10.64 -1.31
C ALA A 160 0.53 11.24 -2.09
N LEU A 161 -0.50 10.44 -2.42
CA LEU A 161 -1.65 10.89 -3.20
C LEU A 161 -2.43 11.97 -2.44
N PHE A 162 -2.82 11.72 -1.19
CA PHE A 162 -3.65 12.66 -0.43
C PHE A 162 -2.85 13.84 0.12
N HIS A 163 -1.53 13.71 0.30
CA HIS A 163 -0.66 14.87 0.51
C HIS A 163 -0.63 15.78 -0.72
N HIS A 164 -0.49 15.21 -1.93
CA HIS A 164 -0.52 15.99 -3.18
C HIS A 164 -1.82 16.80 -3.33
N HIS A 165 -2.95 16.24 -2.92
CA HIS A 165 -4.25 16.91 -2.95
C HIS A 165 -4.42 18.01 -1.91
N GLY A 166 -3.59 18.04 -0.86
CA GLY A 166 -3.58 19.12 0.14
C GLY A 166 -4.87 19.25 0.97
N ARG A 167 -5.71 18.21 1.03
CA ARG A 167 -7.01 18.26 1.74
C ARG A 167 -6.92 17.89 3.23
N GLY A 168 -5.76 17.44 3.70
CA GLY A 168 -5.55 17.09 5.11
C GLY A 168 -6.35 15.87 5.59
N ASP A 169 -6.78 15.00 4.68
CA ASP A 169 -7.72 13.91 4.93
C ASP A 169 -7.10 12.50 4.81
N ILE A 170 -5.76 12.39 4.77
CA ILE A 170 -5.02 11.12 4.70
C ILE A 170 -5.55 10.11 5.73
N HIS A 171 -5.61 10.51 7.01
CA HIS A 171 -6.10 9.63 8.09
C HIS A 171 -7.56 9.22 7.91
N LEU A 172 -8.41 10.10 7.39
CA LEU A 172 -9.82 9.78 7.15
C LEU A 172 -9.95 8.74 6.02
N ARG A 173 -9.22 8.94 4.91
CA ARG A 173 -9.22 8.03 3.77
C ARG A 173 -8.64 6.66 4.13
N MET A 174 -7.60 6.61 4.97
CA MET A 174 -7.05 5.35 5.49
C MET A 174 -8.02 4.63 6.43
N LYS A 175 -8.76 5.35 7.29
CA LYS A 175 -9.82 4.74 8.12
C LYS A 175 -10.92 4.12 7.26
N GLU A 176 -11.35 4.81 6.20
CA GLU A 176 -12.34 4.29 5.25
C GLU A 176 -11.83 3.06 4.50
N PHE A 177 -10.57 3.10 4.04
CA PHE A 177 -9.92 1.95 3.43
C PHE A 177 -9.94 0.75 4.36
N LEU A 178 -9.49 0.92 5.61
CA LEU A 178 -9.40 -0.18 6.57
C LEU A 178 -10.79 -0.74 6.92
N ALA A 179 -11.79 0.12 7.09
CA ALA A 179 -13.17 -0.30 7.34
C ALA A 179 -13.73 -1.13 6.16
N LEU A 180 -13.51 -0.67 4.93
CA LEU A 180 -13.97 -1.36 3.73
C LEU A 180 -13.23 -2.67 3.49
N ALA A 181 -11.91 -2.67 3.67
CA ALA A 181 -11.05 -3.84 3.52
C ALA A 181 -11.42 -4.91 4.55
N SER A 182 -11.56 -4.53 5.82
CA SER A 182 -11.99 -5.43 6.91
C SER A 182 -13.37 -6.02 6.63
N SER A 183 -14.34 -5.20 6.23
CA SER A 183 -15.69 -5.67 5.87
C SER A 183 -15.65 -6.65 4.69
N SER A 184 -14.85 -6.35 3.66
CA SER A 184 -14.71 -7.21 2.48
C SER A 184 -14.07 -8.56 2.81
N VAL A 185 -13.02 -8.56 3.63
CA VAL A 185 -12.33 -9.78 4.09
C VAL A 185 -13.22 -10.62 5.00
N LEU A 186 -13.92 -10.00 5.96
CA LEU A 186 -14.83 -10.70 6.87
C LEU A 186 -16.01 -11.34 6.13
N ARG A 187 -16.61 -10.62 5.17
CA ARG A 187 -17.71 -11.16 4.38
C ARG A 187 -17.27 -12.35 3.54
N ALA A 188 -16.12 -12.23 2.87
CA ALA A 188 -15.56 -13.34 2.10
C ALA A 188 -15.21 -14.55 2.99
N ALA A 189 -14.71 -14.31 4.20
CA ALA A 189 -14.43 -15.38 5.15
C ALA A 189 -15.70 -16.17 5.51
N GLN A 190 -16.82 -15.48 5.75
CA GLN A 190 -18.12 -16.11 6.02
C GLN A 190 -18.68 -16.86 4.80
N GLU A 191 -18.51 -16.32 3.59
CA GLU A 191 -18.97 -16.95 2.34
C GLU A 191 -18.16 -18.21 1.98
N MET A 192 -16.91 -18.31 2.44
CA MET A 192 -16.01 -19.45 2.21
C MET A 192 -16.15 -20.54 3.29
N ASP A 193 -16.73 -20.22 4.45
CA ASP A 193 -16.95 -21.17 5.54
C ASP A 193 -17.90 -22.29 5.07
N GLY A 194 -17.40 -23.52 4.99
CA GLY A 194 -18.13 -24.69 4.47
C GLY A 194 -17.73 -25.19 3.06
N ARG A 195 -16.83 -24.52 2.35
CA ARG A 195 -16.24 -25.04 1.09
C ARG A 195 -14.95 -25.81 1.37
N LEU A 196 -15.01 -27.14 1.32
CA LEU A 196 -13.88 -28.06 1.55
C LEU A 196 -12.74 -27.94 0.51
N ASP A 197 -13.02 -27.36 -0.66
CA ASP A 197 -12.09 -27.34 -1.81
C ASP A 197 -11.34 -26.00 -2.01
N ALA A 198 -11.53 -25.03 -1.12
CA ALA A 198 -10.85 -23.74 -1.22
C ALA A 198 -9.56 -23.74 -0.39
N THR A 199 -8.41 -23.54 -1.04
CA THR A 199 -7.19 -23.10 -0.36
C THR A 199 -7.56 -21.90 0.51
N ASN A 200 -7.45 -22.02 1.83
CA ASN A 200 -7.95 -21.01 2.75
C ASN A 200 -6.81 -20.19 3.35
N ASN A 201 -6.38 -19.15 2.63
CA ASN A 201 -5.35 -18.21 3.11
C ASN A 201 -5.92 -17.04 3.94
N GLN A 202 -7.03 -17.25 4.65
CA GLN A 202 -7.66 -16.23 5.51
C GLN A 202 -6.70 -15.63 6.55
N SER A 203 -5.82 -16.44 7.15
CA SER A 203 -4.82 -15.95 8.10
C SER A 203 -3.85 -14.94 7.48
N ALA A 204 -3.48 -15.12 6.20
CA ALA A 204 -2.63 -14.17 5.49
C ALA A 204 -3.33 -12.83 5.27
N LEU A 205 -4.64 -12.83 5.02
CA LEU A 205 -5.43 -11.61 4.88
C LEU A 205 -5.52 -10.83 6.19
N TYR A 206 -5.70 -11.50 7.32
CA TYR A 206 -5.71 -10.83 8.63
C TYR A 206 -4.36 -10.23 8.98
N ILE A 207 -3.26 -10.94 8.70
CA ILE A 207 -1.91 -10.40 8.86
C ILE A 207 -1.70 -9.17 7.96
N MET A 208 -2.18 -9.20 6.72
CA MET A 208 -2.10 -8.03 5.84
C MET A 208 -2.88 -6.83 6.40
N LEU A 209 -4.07 -7.03 6.97
CA LEU A 209 -4.86 -5.95 7.58
C LEU A 209 -4.20 -5.38 8.84
N GLU A 210 -3.48 -6.20 9.61
CA GLU A 210 -2.70 -5.75 10.77
C GLU A 210 -1.50 -4.86 10.35
N GLN A 211 -0.97 -5.08 9.14
CA GLN A 211 0.20 -4.37 8.61
C GLN A 211 -0.14 -3.05 7.90
N VAL A 212 -1.43 -2.73 7.70
CA VAL A 212 -1.90 -1.47 7.10
C VAL A 212 -2.01 -0.39 8.17
#